data_AF-A0A2V9JHZ9-F1
#
_entry.id   AF-A0A2V9JHZ9-F1
#
_cell.length_a   1.000
_cell.length_b   1.000
_cell.length_c   1.000
_cell.angle_alpha   90.00
_cell.angle_beta   90.00
_cell.angle_gamma   90.00
#
_symmetry.space_group_name_H-M   'P 1'
#
loop_
_entity.id
_entity.type
_entity.pdbx_description
1 polymer ?
#
loop_
_entity_poly.entity_id
_entity_poly.type
_entity_poly.pdbx_seq_one_letter_code
_entity_poly.pdbx_strand_id
1 'polypeptide(L)'
;MDVPGQSQVSYAYDDADQLRIITQGTSVVSFAYDDAGRRTSHTLPNGIVTEYTYDPASRLTALTYKLGGNTLGTLSYGYNDAGERIAVDGTWARTSQPAAVASATYNAANHQLTFGAQALTYDLNGSLTSDGTNTYTWNARNQLTAITGPTPATFMYDGQGRRKQKAVNAATTDFLYDGLNIAQEQAGAVTTNSLVGLGIDERFVRSNATETRDLLIDALGSTIALADGSGSIQTSYTYEAFGVSTTTGALSANPYGYTGRESDGTGLYYYRARYYQPGLQRFISEDPIGFGGGDWNLYAYVRNSPTTLIDPTGLLAFFWHGGISALAAYNCGRSLGDSLIFGLNTMLVDVGTQGTTAADANIHAMLGTTDENGAPLRQTPADAATRIELIISTGPDYLAAHTAQDKAAAQHYLQPWFGRQTVGHIWHDAFPSLDELRKAYQGTREVLAGRKRSCTTAP
;
A
#
# COMPACT_ATOMS: atom_id res chain seq x y z
N MET A 1 16.01 -4.78 -14.26
CA MET A 1 15.27 -5.09 -15.50
C MET A 1 15.65 -4.04 -16.53
N ASP A 2 15.89 -4.40 -17.78
CA ASP A 2 16.02 -3.43 -18.87
C ASP A 2 14.66 -3.30 -19.56
N VAL A 3 14.03 -2.12 -19.44
CA VAL A 3 12.82 -1.79 -20.20
C VAL A 3 13.25 -1.21 -21.54
N PRO A 4 12.74 -1.72 -22.68
CA PRO A 4 13.13 -1.23 -24.00
C PRO A 4 12.99 0.29 -24.12
N GLY A 5 14.05 0.95 -24.58
CA GLY A 5 14.08 2.40 -24.76
C GLY A 5 14.24 3.22 -23.48
N GLN A 6 14.47 2.59 -22.32
CA GLN A 6 14.83 3.28 -21.08
C GLN A 6 16.31 3.06 -20.75
N SER A 7 16.93 4.05 -20.09
CA SER A 7 18.21 3.84 -19.43
C SER A 7 18.05 2.83 -18.29
N GLN A 8 19.10 2.05 -18.05
CA GLN A 8 19.16 1.16 -16.90
C GLN A 8 18.99 1.95 -15.61
N VAL A 9 18.20 1.41 -14.68
CA VAL A 9 18.06 1.95 -13.33
C VAL A 9 19.13 1.34 -12.44
N SER A 10 19.91 2.16 -11.75
CA SER A 10 20.87 1.75 -10.74
C SER A 10 20.46 2.25 -9.35
N TYR A 11 20.76 1.41 -8.35
CA TYR A 11 20.44 1.66 -6.95
C TYR A 11 21.74 1.69 -6.16
N ALA A 12 21.94 2.70 -5.32
CA ALA A 12 23.04 2.76 -4.37
C ALA A 12 22.49 2.74 -2.95
N TYR A 13 23.16 1.99 -2.08
CA TYR A 13 22.80 1.78 -0.69
C TYR A 13 23.90 2.29 0.23
N ASP A 14 23.58 2.59 1.48
CA ASP A 14 24.58 2.82 2.53
C ASP A 14 24.99 1.52 3.21
N ASP A 15 25.89 1.63 4.21
CA ASP A 15 26.40 0.49 4.99
C ASP A 15 25.34 -0.20 5.86
N ALA A 16 24.14 0.37 5.97
CA ALA A 16 22.98 -0.21 6.66
C ALA A 16 21.95 -0.81 5.68
N ASP A 17 22.35 -1.03 4.42
CA ASP A 17 21.52 -1.54 3.32
C ASP A 17 20.28 -0.65 3.02
N GLN A 18 20.33 0.64 3.37
CA GLN A 18 19.25 1.59 3.08
C GLN A 18 19.46 2.24 1.71
N LEU A 19 18.40 2.33 0.91
CA LEU A 19 18.46 2.93 -0.43
C LEU A 19 18.78 4.42 -0.36
N ARG A 20 19.94 4.84 -0.86
CA ARG A 20 20.39 6.24 -0.87
C ARG A 20 20.17 6.94 -2.18
N ILE A 21 20.33 6.26 -3.31
CA ILE A 21 20.27 6.87 -4.63
C ILE A 21 19.59 5.93 -5.62
N ILE A 22 18.66 6.46 -6.41
CA ILE A 22 18.18 5.85 -7.65
C ILE A 22 18.68 6.71 -8.80
N THR A 23 19.37 6.10 -9.77
CA THR A 23 19.81 6.79 -10.98
C THR A 23 19.22 6.12 -12.22
N GLN A 24 18.61 6.91 -13.10
CA GLN A 24 18.16 6.48 -14.43
C GLN A 24 18.57 7.52 -15.47
N GLY A 25 19.63 7.23 -16.23
CA GLY A 25 20.21 8.21 -17.15
C GLY A 25 20.72 9.44 -16.39
N THR A 26 20.17 10.61 -16.69
CA THR A 26 20.48 11.87 -15.98
C THR A 26 19.55 12.14 -14.78
N SER A 27 18.51 11.35 -14.60
CA SER A 27 17.57 11.52 -13.48
C SER A 27 18.14 10.85 -12.23
N VAL A 28 18.19 11.60 -11.13
CA VAL A 28 18.69 11.12 -9.84
C VAL A 28 17.66 11.44 -8.77
N VAL A 29 17.28 10.42 -8.00
CA VAL A 29 16.51 10.57 -6.76
C VAL A 29 17.42 10.20 -5.60
N SER A 30 17.56 11.06 -4.59
CA SER A 30 18.38 10.79 -3.41
C SER A 30 17.55 10.75 -2.14
N PHE A 31 18.01 10.01 -1.13
CA PHE A 31 17.32 9.81 0.13
C PHE A 31 18.24 10.04 1.33
N ALA A 32 17.67 10.61 2.39
CA ALA A 32 18.30 10.70 3.70
C ALA A 32 17.45 9.97 4.75
N TYR A 33 18.12 9.49 5.80
CA TYR A 33 17.51 8.73 6.90
C TYR A 33 18.03 9.25 8.25
N ASP A 34 17.26 9.06 9.32
CA ASP A 34 17.73 9.24 10.69
C ASP A 34 18.36 7.94 11.25
N ASP A 35 18.85 8.00 12.49
CA ASP A 35 19.50 6.86 13.16
C ASP A 35 18.53 5.68 13.42
N ALA A 36 17.22 5.92 13.34
CA ALA A 36 16.19 4.87 13.43
C ALA A 36 15.86 4.27 12.04
N GLY A 37 16.55 4.69 10.98
CA GLY A 37 16.34 4.24 9.60
C GLY A 37 15.07 4.75 8.94
N ARG A 38 14.46 5.81 9.49
CA ARG A 38 13.27 6.44 8.90
C ARG A 38 13.71 7.49 7.89
N ARG A 39 13.07 7.53 6.73
CA ARG A 39 13.39 8.51 5.67
C ARG A 39 13.16 9.93 6.17
N THR A 40 14.20 10.74 6.29
CA THR A 40 14.10 12.15 6.70
C THR A 40 13.96 13.10 5.51
N SER A 41 14.45 12.71 4.34
CA SER A 41 14.18 13.43 3.10
C SER A 41 14.29 12.56 1.85
N HIS A 42 13.71 13.05 0.76
CA HIS A 42 14.13 12.67 -0.58
C HIS A 42 14.21 13.89 -1.49
N THR A 43 15.08 13.83 -2.51
CA THR A 43 15.24 14.88 -3.53
C THR A 43 14.90 14.32 -4.89
N LEU A 44 13.99 14.98 -5.62
CA LEU A 44 13.58 14.64 -6.98
C LEU A 44 14.56 15.24 -8.01
N PRO A 45 14.57 14.76 -9.27
CA PRO A 45 15.52 15.23 -10.28
C PRO A 45 15.44 16.73 -10.58
N ASN A 46 14.27 17.36 -10.42
CA ASN A 46 14.11 18.81 -10.56
C ASN A 46 14.61 19.62 -9.35
N GLY A 47 15.17 18.97 -8.32
CA GLY A 47 15.70 19.60 -7.12
C GLY A 47 14.67 19.85 -6.02
N ILE A 48 13.41 19.44 -6.19
CA ILE A 48 12.43 19.49 -5.11
C ILE A 48 12.83 18.49 -4.02
N VAL A 49 12.90 18.97 -2.79
CA VAL A 49 13.15 18.15 -1.60
C VAL A 49 11.85 18.00 -0.83
N THR A 50 11.48 16.77 -0.51
CA THR A 50 10.45 16.47 0.49
C THR A 50 11.14 16.11 1.80
N GLU A 51 10.88 16.86 2.85
CA GLU A 51 11.37 16.60 4.20
C GLU A 51 10.27 15.95 5.05
N TYR A 52 10.65 14.97 5.86
CA TYR A 52 9.76 14.19 6.72
C TYR A 52 10.10 14.46 8.19
N THR A 53 9.08 14.59 9.02
CA THR A 53 9.24 14.66 10.48
C THR A 53 8.42 13.58 11.16
N TYR A 54 8.91 13.09 12.29
CA TYR A 54 8.27 11.99 13.02
C TYR A 54 8.12 12.34 14.49
N ASP A 55 7.11 11.77 15.13
CA ASP A 55 7.01 11.75 16.58
C ASP A 55 7.89 10.62 17.21
N PRO A 56 7.99 10.54 18.54
CA PRO A 56 8.72 9.48 19.23
C PRO A 56 8.19 8.06 18.97
N ALA A 57 6.96 7.92 18.47
CA ALA A 57 6.35 6.63 18.10
C ALA A 57 6.57 6.29 16.60
N SER A 58 7.44 7.02 15.91
CA SER A 58 7.75 6.83 14.48
C SER A 58 6.57 7.06 13.54
N ARG A 59 5.59 7.87 13.95
CA ARG A 59 4.49 8.30 13.08
C ARG A 59 4.87 9.58 12.36
N LEU A 60 4.59 9.65 11.05
CA LEU A 60 4.88 10.82 10.21
C LEU A 60 4.02 12.02 10.62
N THR A 61 4.62 13.06 11.19
CA THR A 61 3.92 14.25 11.67
C THR A 61 3.90 15.40 10.69
N ALA A 62 4.82 15.47 9.73
CA ALA A 62 4.80 16.51 8.70
C ALA A 62 5.56 16.13 7.44
N LEU A 63 5.12 16.71 6.32
CA LEU A 63 5.82 16.77 5.05
C LEU A 63 6.04 18.24 4.67
N THR A 64 7.26 18.60 4.31
CA THR A 64 7.59 19.93 3.78
C THR A 64 8.24 19.80 2.42
N TYR A 65 7.67 20.46 1.40
CA TYR A 65 8.19 20.44 0.04
C TYR A 65 8.96 21.73 -0.23
N LYS A 66 10.22 21.63 -0.65
CA LYS A 66 11.11 22.78 -0.86
C LYS A 66 11.80 22.75 -2.21
N LEU A 67 12.11 23.93 -2.73
CA LEU A 67 12.99 24.11 -3.89
C LEU A 67 13.97 25.25 -3.61
N GLY A 68 15.28 24.96 -3.63
CA GLY A 68 16.31 25.98 -3.39
C GLY A 68 16.17 26.73 -2.06
N GLY A 69 15.67 26.05 -1.01
CA GLY A 69 15.39 26.63 0.31
C GLY A 69 14.01 27.29 0.46
N ASN A 70 13.29 27.54 -0.63
CA ASN A 70 11.93 28.08 -0.57
C ASN A 70 10.92 26.96 -0.30
N THR A 71 9.98 27.19 0.61
CA THR A 71 8.89 26.25 0.88
C THR A 71 7.81 26.40 -0.19
N LEU A 72 7.53 25.32 -0.93
CA LEU A 72 6.45 25.23 -1.90
C LEU A 72 5.11 24.91 -1.21
N GLY A 73 5.16 24.03 -0.20
CA GLY A 73 3.98 23.54 0.50
C GLY A 73 4.31 22.77 1.77
N THR A 74 3.32 22.67 2.66
CA THR A 74 3.42 21.89 3.90
C THR A 74 2.17 21.05 4.14
N LEU A 75 2.39 19.91 4.80
CA LEU A 75 1.37 19.09 5.43
C LEU A 75 1.80 18.76 6.86
N SER A 76 0.87 18.78 7.80
CA SER A 76 1.07 18.36 9.19
C SER A 76 -0.06 17.44 9.62
N TYR A 77 0.25 16.41 10.41
CA TYR A 77 -0.69 15.34 10.76
C TYR A 77 -0.86 15.21 12.26
N GLY A 78 -2.12 15.13 12.69
CA GLY A 78 -2.51 14.82 14.06
C GLY A 78 -3.00 13.38 14.20
N TYR A 79 -2.68 12.76 15.33
CA TYR A 79 -3.00 11.38 15.64
C TYR A 79 -3.77 11.28 16.95
N ASN A 80 -4.68 10.32 17.04
CA ASN A 80 -5.28 9.93 18.33
C ASN A 80 -4.37 8.91 19.06
N ASP A 81 -4.80 8.52 20.27
CA ASP A 81 -4.08 7.54 21.10
C ASP A 81 -4.01 6.13 20.46
N ALA A 82 -4.92 5.82 19.53
CA ALA A 82 -4.92 4.58 18.75
C ALA A 82 -4.00 4.63 17.52
N GLY A 83 -3.34 5.77 17.26
CA GLY A 83 -2.46 5.95 16.11
C GLY A 83 -3.18 6.22 14.78
N GLU A 84 -4.48 6.50 14.81
CA GLU A 84 -5.24 6.88 13.62
C GLU A 84 -5.02 8.36 13.31
N ARG A 85 -4.91 8.69 12.03
CA ARG A 85 -4.74 10.07 11.57
C ARG A 85 -6.08 10.79 11.64
N ILE A 86 -6.21 11.75 12.55
CA ILE A 86 -7.44 12.49 12.82
C ILE A 86 -7.40 13.96 12.38
N ALA A 87 -6.23 14.46 12.00
CA ALA A 87 -6.10 15.82 11.50
C ALA A 87 -5.05 15.91 10.38
N VAL A 88 -5.30 16.82 9.44
CA VAL A 88 -4.34 17.29 8.46
C VAL A 88 -4.41 18.82 8.40
N ASP A 89 -3.26 19.48 8.43
CA ASP A 89 -3.10 20.93 8.36
C ASP A 89 -1.90 21.28 7.46
N GLY A 90 -1.61 22.56 7.25
CA GLY A 90 -0.55 23.07 6.37
C GLY A 90 -1.08 23.72 5.11
N THR A 91 -0.20 24.39 4.37
CA THR A 91 -0.60 25.18 3.19
C THR A 91 -1.14 24.34 2.05
N TRP A 92 -0.83 23.04 2.03
CA TRP A 92 -1.31 22.07 1.05
C TRP A 92 -2.28 21.04 1.64
N ALA A 93 -2.84 21.29 2.84
CA ALA A 93 -3.94 20.51 3.37
C ALA A 93 -5.19 20.69 2.50
N ARG A 94 -5.34 19.79 1.52
CA ARG A 94 -6.34 19.85 0.47
C ARG A 94 -7.29 18.68 0.62
N THR A 95 -8.21 18.83 1.56
CA THR A 95 -9.29 17.87 1.82
C THR A 95 -10.63 18.46 1.43
N SER A 96 -11.42 17.73 0.65
CA SER A 96 -12.83 18.05 0.40
C SER A 96 -13.76 17.14 1.19
N GLN A 97 -14.97 17.63 1.48
CA GLN A 97 -15.99 16.84 2.14
C GLN A 97 -16.97 16.27 1.11
N PRO A 98 -17.32 14.97 1.17
CA PRO A 98 -18.33 14.39 0.29
C PRO A 98 -19.68 15.07 0.49
N ALA A 99 -20.47 15.12 -0.59
CA ALA A 99 -21.89 15.45 -0.48
C ALA A 99 -22.62 14.42 0.40
N ALA A 100 -23.59 14.89 1.19
CA ALA A 100 -24.41 14.00 2.00
C ALA A 100 -25.22 13.05 1.10
N VAL A 101 -25.14 11.75 1.40
CA VAL A 101 -25.88 10.72 0.67
C VAL A 101 -27.20 10.46 1.37
N ALA A 102 -28.31 10.65 0.66
CA ALA A 102 -29.66 10.57 1.23
C ALA A 102 -30.01 9.17 1.79
N SER A 103 -29.62 8.11 1.07
CA SER A 103 -29.85 6.72 1.48
C SER A 103 -28.89 5.78 0.77
N ALA A 104 -28.59 4.66 1.41
CA ALA A 104 -27.96 3.50 0.79
C ALA A 104 -28.63 2.22 1.29
N THR A 105 -28.89 1.28 0.39
CA THR A 105 -29.52 -0.01 0.73
C THR A 105 -28.65 -1.16 0.27
N TYR A 106 -28.63 -2.24 1.05
CA TYR A 106 -27.80 -3.41 0.78
C TYR A 106 -28.63 -4.69 0.90
N ASN A 107 -28.22 -5.73 0.18
CA ASN A 107 -28.76 -7.08 0.39
C ASN A 107 -27.90 -7.88 1.39
N ALA A 108 -28.28 -9.14 1.65
CA ALA A 108 -27.56 -10.04 2.57
C ALA A 108 -26.13 -10.41 2.10
N ALA A 109 -25.81 -10.20 0.82
CA ALA A 109 -24.47 -10.40 0.26
C ALA A 109 -23.63 -9.10 0.27
N ASN A 110 -24.04 -8.06 0.99
CA ASN A 110 -23.39 -6.74 1.02
C ASN A 110 -23.34 -6.01 -0.35
N HIS A 111 -24.11 -6.46 -1.35
CA HIS A 111 -24.29 -5.74 -2.61
C HIS A 111 -25.01 -4.43 -2.32
N GLN A 112 -24.44 -3.30 -2.75
CA GLN A 112 -25.06 -1.99 -2.60
C GLN A 112 -26.12 -1.84 -3.68
N LEU A 113 -27.41 -1.98 -3.35
CA LEU A 113 -28.50 -1.91 -4.34
C LEU A 113 -28.85 -0.47 -4.72
N THR A 114 -28.71 0.46 -3.78
CA THR A 114 -28.90 1.90 -4.03
C THR A 114 -27.83 2.71 -3.31
N PHE A 115 -27.43 3.83 -3.92
CA PHE A 115 -26.57 4.83 -3.31
C PHE A 115 -26.98 6.23 -3.79
N GLY A 116 -27.66 6.98 -2.92
CA GLY A 116 -28.35 8.20 -3.33
C GLY A 116 -29.40 7.90 -4.41
N ALA A 117 -29.25 8.53 -5.58
CA ALA A 117 -30.12 8.31 -6.74
C ALA A 117 -29.69 7.14 -7.64
N GLN A 118 -28.52 6.55 -7.41
CA GLN A 118 -28.00 5.46 -8.23
C GLN A 118 -28.64 4.14 -7.80
N ALA A 119 -29.10 3.37 -8.79
CA ALA A 119 -29.54 1.99 -8.64
C ALA A 119 -28.49 1.07 -9.26
N LEU A 120 -28.03 0.08 -8.51
CA LEU A 120 -26.89 -0.74 -8.87
C LEU A 120 -27.30 -2.21 -8.98
N THR A 121 -26.72 -2.91 -9.94
CA THR A 121 -26.96 -4.35 -10.16
C THR A 121 -25.66 -5.13 -10.15
N TYR A 122 -25.73 -6.40 -9.78
CA TYR A 122 -24.58 -7.29 -9.64
C TYR A 122 -24.85 -8.61 -10.36
N ASP A 123 -23.80 -9.29 -10.79
CA ASP A 123 -23.89 -10.68 -11.22
C ASP A 123 -23.85 -11.65 -10.03
N LEU A 124 -23.89 -12.96 -10.33
CA LEU A 124 -23.84 -14.02 -9.32
C LEU A 124 -22.47 -14.19 -8.65
N ASN A 125 -21.41 -13.60 -9.22
CA ASN A 125 -20.06 -13.60 -8.64
C ASN A 125 -19.80 -12.35 -7.79
N GLY A 126 -20.84 -11.55 -7.51
CA GLY A 126 -20.73 -10.34 -6.71
C GLY A 126 -20.01 -9.19 -7.44
N SER A 127 -19.93 -9.24 -8.77
CA SER A 127 -19.34 -8.15 -9.56
C SER A 127 -20.41 -7.18 -10.04
N LEU A 128 -20.18 -5.88 -9.88
CA LEU A 128 -21.09 -4.82 -10.29
C LEU A 128 -21.29 -4.91 -11.82
N THR A 129 -22.54 -5.00 -12.27
CA THR A 129 -22.91 -5.04 -13.70
C THR A 129 -23.50 -3.73 -14.20
N SER A 130 -24.04 -2.89 -13.31
CA SER A 130 -24.42 -1.51 -13.62
C SER A 130 -24.41 -0.63 -12.37
N ASP A 131 -23.98 0.63 -12.51
CA ASP A 131 -24.11 1.69 -11.49
C ASP A 131 -25.27 2.67 -11.79
N GLY A 132 -26.14 2.31 -12.75
CA GLY A 132 -27.21 3.15 -13.27
C GLY A 132 -26.79 4.13 -14.37
N THR A 133 -25.48 4.32 -14.60
CA THR A 133 -24.92 5.14 -15.69
C THR A 133 -24.13 4.31 -16.68
N ASN A 134 -23.23 3.48 -16.15
CA ASN A 134 -22.38 2.55 -16.85
C ASN A 134 -22.91 1.13 -16.69
N THR A 135 -22.56 0.29 -17.67
CA THR A 135 -22.66 -1.17 -17.56
C THR A 135 -21.28 -1.79 -17.66
N TYR A 136 -21.04 -2.82 -16.86
CA TYR A 136 -19.74 -3.45 -16.65
C TYR A 136 -19.79 -4.91 -17.09
N THR A 137 -18.81 -5.31 -17.91
CA THR A 137 -18.68 -6.68 -18.41
C THR A 137 -17.45 -7.33 -17.78
N TRP A 138 -17.62 -8.54 -17.27
CA TRP A 138 -16.58 -9.30 -16.57
C TRP A 138 -16.25 -10.59 -17.33
N ASN A 139 -14.99 -11.03 -17.26
CA ASN A 139 -14.59 -12.33 -17.79
C ASN A 139 -14.73 -13.46 -16.75
N ALA A 140 -14.50 -14.69 -17.18
CA ALA A 140 -14.57 -15.87 -16.32
C ALA A 140 -13.52 -15.91 -15.18
N ARG A 141 -12.53 -15.00 -15.18
CA ARG A 141 -11.56 -14.82 -14.07
C ARG A 141 -11.96 -13.68 -13.14
N ASN A 142 -13.21 -13.22 -13.23
CA ASN A 142 -13.75 -12.08 -12.51
C ASN A 142 -12.96 -10.78 -12.70
N GLN A 143 -12.47 -10.53 -13.93
CA GLN A 143 -11.77 -9.29 -14.29
C GLN A 143 -12.65 -8.44 -15.20
N LEU A 144 -12.73 -7.14 -14.93
CA LEU A 144 -13.51 -6.19 -15.72
C LEU A 144 -12.89 -6.07 -17.12
N THR A 145 -13.62 -6.42 -18.17
CA THR A 145 -13.13 -6.38 -19.56
C THR A 145 -13.73 -5.23 -20.36
N ALA A 146 -14.91 -4.72 -19.99
CA ALA A 146 -15.50 -3.59 -20.67
C ALA A 146 -16.39 -2.73 -19.75
N ILE A 147 -16.42 -1.44 -20.05
CA ILE A 147 -17.36 -0.45 -19.53
C ILE A 147 -18.09 0.12 -20.74
N THR A 148 -19.42 0.10 -20.73
CA THR A 148 -20.26 0.81 -21.69
C THR A 148 -21.00 1.91 -20.96
N GLY A 149 -21.01 3.12 -21.53
CA GLY A 149 -21.53 4.32 -20.87
C GLY A 149 -21.03 5.57 -21.59
N PRO A 150 -21.05 6.75 -20.95
CA PRO A 150 -20.57 8.00 -21.55
C PRO A 150 -19.07 8.00 -21.89
N THR A 151 -18.27 7.20 -21.19
CA THR A 151 -16.83 7.03 -21.43
C THR A 151 -16.53 5.55 -21.57
N PRO A 152 -16.81 4.94 -22.73
CA PRO A 152 -16.61 3.51 -22.94
C PRO A 152 -15.13 3.14 -22.80
N ALA A 153 -14.89 1.98 -22.19
CA ALA A 153 -13.54 1.45 -22.00
C ALA A 153 -13.47 -0.06 -22.17
N THR A 154 -12.32 -0.57 -22.58
CA THR A 154 -12.00 -2.01 -22.60
C THR A 154 -10.65 -2.27 -21.95
N PHE A 155 -10.49 -3.45 -21.37
CA PHE A 155 -9.29 -3.82 -20.62
C PHE A 155 -8.83 -5.23 -20.98
N MET A 156 -7.52 -5.40 -21.11
CA MET A 156 -6.88 -6.70 -21.31
C MET A 156 -5.87 -6.98 -20.21
N TYR A 157 -5.77 -8.25 -19.84
CA TYR A 157 -4.91 -8.71 -18.75
C TYR A 157 -3.88 -9.71 -19.25
N ASP A 158 -2.71 -9.71 -18.62
CA ASP A 158 -1.70 -10.74 -18.83
C ASP A 158 -2.04 -12.04 -18.11
N GLY A 159 -1.22 -13.08 -18.30
CA GLY A 159 -1.42 -14.38 -17.65
C GLY A 159 -1.35 -14.34 -16.12
N GLN A 160 -0.75 -13.31 -15.54
CA GLN A 160 -0.64 -13.09 -14.09
C GLN A 160 -1.80 -12.24 -13.54
N GLY A 161 -2.69 -11.77 -14.41
CA GLY A 161 -3.86 -10.97 -14.06
C GLY A 161 -3.60 -9.47 -13.96
N ARG A 162 -2.42 -8.98 -14.36
CA ARG A 162 -2.12 -7.54 -14.41
C ARG A 162 -2.69 -6.94 -15.70
N ARG A 163 -3.21 -5.73 -15.64
CA ARG A 163 -3.74 -5.04 -16.81
C ARG A 163 -2.62 -4.70 -17.79
N LYS A 164 -2.55 -5.39 -18.92
CA LYS A 164 -1.52 -5.15 -19.95
C LYS A 164 -1.92 -4.10 -20.97
N GLN A 165 -3.22 -3.82 -21.11
CA GLN A 165 -3.74 -2.83 -22.04
C GLN A 165 -5.06 -2.26 -21.50
N LYS A 166 -5.30 -0.97 -21.75
CA LYS A 166 -6.63 -0.36 -21.70
C LYS A 166 -6.92 0.36 -23.00
N ALA A 167 -8.19 0.49 -23.35
CA ALA A 167 -8.66 1.45 -24.34
C ALA A 167 -9.80 2.27 -23.76
N VAL A 168 -9.72 3.59 -23.83
CA VAL A 168 -10.76 4.52 -23.36
C VAL A 168 -11.18 5.40 -24.52
N ASN A 169 -12.47 5.49 -24.83
CA ASN A 169 -12.95 6.13 -26.06
C ASN A 169 -12.20 5.64 -27.32
N ALA A 170 -11.96 4.33 -27.38
CA ALA A 170 -11.15 3.65 -28.41
C ALA A 170 -9.65 4.02 -28.46
N ALA A 171 -9.16 4.93 -27.61
CA ALA A 171 -7.74 5.24 -27.52
C ALA A 171 -7.01 4.24 -26.61
N THR A 172 -6.06 3.50 -27.19
CA THR A 172 -5.34 2.41 -26.52
C THR A 172 -4.10 2.89 -25.77
N THR A 173 -3.82 2.26 -24.62
CA THR A 173 -2.58 2.36 -23.87
C THR A 173 -2.13 0.97 -23.43
N ASP A 174 -0.91 0.58 -23.82
CA ASP A 174 -0.25 -0.65 -23.39
C ASP A 174 0.67 -0.38 -22.20
N PHE A 175 0.86 -1.39 -21.34
CA PHE A 175 1.63 -1.27 -20.10
C PHE A 175 2.76 -2.29 -20.02
N LEU A 176 3.96 -1.81 -19.70
CA LEU A 176 5.08 -2.65 -19.26
C LEU A 176 5.31 -2.44 -17.76
N TYR A 177 5.59 -3.54 -17.09
CA TYR A 177 5.68 -3.59 -15.63
C TYR A 177 7.10 -3.94 -15.19
N ASP A 178 7.55 -3.25 -14.14
CA ASP A 178 8.62 -3.72 -13.28
C ASP A 178 8.00 -4.19 -11.95
N GLY A 179 8.05 -5.50 -11.71
CA GLY A 179 7.30 -6.14 -10.63
C GLY A 179 5.79 -5.83 -10.68
N LEU A 180 5.31 -5.10 -9.67
CA LEU A 180 3.92 -4.66 -9.52
C LEU A 180 3.67 -3.21 -9.99
N ASN A 181 4.73 -2.47 -10.33
CA ASN A 181 4.65 -1.10 -10.77
C ASN A 181 4.66 -1.02 -12.30
N ILE A 182 3.90 -0.09 -12.86
CA ILE A 182 3.99 0.25 -14.28
C ILE A 182 5.26 1.07 -14.48
N ALA A 183 6.17 0.55 -15.30
CA ALA A 183 7.43 1.21 -15.65
C ALA A 183 7.31 2.00 -16.97
N GLN A 184 6.43 1.58 -17.87
CA GLN A 184 6.19 2.26 -19.15
C GLN A 184 4.73 2.13 -19.59
N GLU A 185 4.21 3.22 -20.14
CA GLU A 185 2.93 3.34 -20.81
C GLU A 185 3.19 3.65 -22.29
N GLN A 186 2.51 2.94 -23.21
CA GLN A 186 2.62 3.19 -24.65
C GLN A 186 1.23 3.50 -25.23
N ALA A 187 1.02 4.76 -25.60
CA ALA A 187 -0.21 5.24 -26.22
C ALA A 187 0.05 5.59 -27.70
N GLY A 188 -0.20 4.63 -28.59
CA GLY A 188 0.19 4.75 -30.00
C GLY A 188 1.72 4.90 -30.13
N ALA A 189 2.17 6.00 -30.73
CA ALA A 189 3.61 6.31 -30.85
C ALA A 189 4.20 7.00 -29.60
N VAL A 190 3.38 7.40 -28.63
CA VAL A 190 3.85 8.10 -27.43
C VAL A 190 4.24 7.09 -26.37
N THR A 191 5.52 7.07 -26.01
CA THR A 191 6.05 6.31 -24.88
C THR A 191 6.22 7.23 -23.67
N THR A 192 5.62 6.83 -22.55
CA THR A 192 5.78 7.52 -21.26
C THR A 192 6.40 6.57 -20.26
N ASN A 193 7.53 6.97 -19.68
CA ASN A 193 8.28 6.18 -18.71
C ASN A 193 8.01 6.71 -17.30
N SER A 194 8.08 5.82 -16.31
CA SER A 194 8.03 6.19 -14.89
C SER A 194 9.33 5.82 -14.20
N LEU A 195 9.90 6.76 -13.44
CA LEU A 195 10.94 6.46 -12.47
C LEU A 195 10.26 6.08 -11.15
N VAL A 196 10.36 4.80 -10.81
CA VAL A 196 9.75 4.20 -9.63
C VAL A 196 10.82 3.81 -8.61
N GLY A 197 10.43 3.82 -7.33
CA GLY A 197 11.24 3.28 -6.25
C GLY A 197 11.07 1.77 -6.11
N LEU A 198 11.63 1.23 -5.01
CA LEU A 198 11.49 -0.17 -4.66
C LEU A 198 10.10 -0.47 -4.07
N GLY A 199 9.43 0.56 -3.54
CA GLY A 199 8.06 0.56 -3.03
C GLY A 199 6.99 0.22 -4.07
N ILE A 200 5.94 -0.52 -3.69
CA ILE A 200 4.71 -0.56 -4.49
C ILE A 200 4.10 0.85 -4.49
N ASP A 201 3.70 1.33 -5.66
CA ASP A 201 3.12 2.67 -5.87
C ASP A 201 4.07 3.85 -5.53
N GLU A 202 5.35 3.58 -5.28
CA GLU A 202 6.38 4.61 -5.08
C GLU A 202 6.87 5.12 -6.43
N ARG A 203 6.33 6.27 -6.87
CA ARG A 203 6.67 6.90 -8.16
C ARG A 203 7.12 8.33 -7.96
N PHE A 204 8.27 8.62 -8.55
CA PHE A 204 8.93 9.91 -8.42
C PHE A 204 8.73 10.77 -9.66
N VAL A 205 8.90 10.18 -10.84
CA VAL A 205 8.85 10.91 -12.11
C VAL A 205 7.98 10.15 -13.11
N ARG A 206 7.21 10.90 -13.90
CA ARG A 206 6.56 10.42 -15.12
C ARG A 206 6.98 11.32 -16.27
N SER A 207 7.57 10.75 -17.32
CA SER A 207 8.15 11.53 -18.43
C SER A 207 7.92 10.89 -19.79
N ASN A 208 7.64 11.71 -20.79
CA ASN A 208 7.68 11.37 -22.21
C ASN A 208 8.53 12.42 -22.96
N ALA A 209 8.52 12.37 -24.30
CA ALA A 209 9.33 13.27 -25.12
C ALA A 209 8.98 14.77 -24.99
N THR A 210 7.78 15.11 -24.51
CA THR A 210 7.27 16.49 -24.45
C THR A 210 6.99 16.98 -23.04
N GLU A 211 6.87 16.08 -22.06
CA GLU A 211 6.47 16.39 -20.70
C GLU A 211 7.25 15.53 -19.70
N THR A 212 7.87 16.17 -18.71
CA THR A 212 8.33 15.54 -17.47
C THR A 212 7.54 16.12 -16.31
N ARG A 213 7.00 15.23 -15.46
CA ARG A 213 6.33 15.57 -14.21
C ARG A 213 6.94 14.82 -13.05
N ASP A 214 7.33 15.58 -12.05
CA ASP A 214 7.76 15.07 -10.76
C ASP A 214 6.54 15.03 -9.83
N LEU A 215 6.29 13.89 -9.20
CA LEU A 215 5.10 13.62 -8.40
C LEU A 215 5.38 13.93 -6.93
N LEU A 216 4.55 14.78 -6.33
CA LEU A 216 4.60 15.09 -4.91
C LEU A 216 3.41 14.41 -4.23
N ILE A 217 3.68 13.61 -3.20
CA ILE A 217 2.71 12.73 -2.55
C ILE A 217 2.42 13.14 -1.10
N ASP A 218 1.21 12.86 -0.63
CA ASP A 218 0.86 12.94 0.79
C ASP A 218 1.28 11.68 1.58
N ALA A 219 0.88 11.61 2.85
CA ALA A 219 1.21 10.49 3.73
C ALA A 219 0.38 9.21 3.50
N LEU A 220 -0.54 9.19 2.54
CA LEU A 220 -1.16 7.96 1.99
C LEU A 220 -0.51 7.53 0.66
N GLY A 221 0.41 8.34 0.13
CA GLY A 221 0.95 8.15 -1.21
C GLY A 221 0.07 8.73 -2.31
N SER A 222 -0.95 9.52 -1.99
CA SER A 222 -1.78 10.20 -2.99
C SER A 222 -1.01 11.34 -3.64
N THR A 223 -1.03 11.44 -4.96
CA THR A 223 -0.39 12.56 -5.69
C THR A 223 -1.16 13.86 -5.43
N ILE A 224 -0.57 14.82 -4.72
CA ILE A 224 -1.21 16.11 -4.41
C ILE A 224 -0.76 17.25 -5.33
N ALA A 225 0.40 17.10 -5.96
CA ALA A 225 0.91 18.06 -6.93
C ALA A 225 1.83 17.41 -7.97
N LEU A 226 1.88 18.01 -9.15
CA LEU A 226 2.84 17.71 -10.20
C LEU A 226 3.70 18.93 -10.47
N ALA A 227 5.01 18.78 -10.39
CA ALA A 227 5.97 19.81 -10.76
C ALA A 227 6.57 19.52 -12.14
N ASP A 228 6.91 20.56 -12.90
CA ASP A 228 7.72 20.41 -14.11
C ASP A 228 9.22 20.27 -13.80
N GLY A 229 10.05 20.17 -14.84
CA GLY A 229 11.50 20.06 -14.71
C GLY A 229 12.20 21.29 -14.11
N SER A 230 11.52 22.43 -13.97
CA SER A 230 12.01 23.61 -13.24
C SER A 230 11.63 23.63 -11.78
N GLY A 231 10.80 22.66 -11.33
CA GLY A 231 10.24 22.64 -9.99
C GLY A 231 8.99 23.50 -9.81
N SER A 232 8.41 24.03 -10.89
CA SER A 232 7.16 24.81 -10.84
C SER A 232 5.95 23.89 -10.77
N ILE A 233 5.02 24.15 -9.84
CA ILE A 233 3.79 23.37 -9.69
C ILE A 233 2.82 23.65 -10.84
N GLN A 234 2.52 22.63 -11.63
CA GLN A 234 1.67 22.72 -12.81
C GLN A 234 0.23 22.26 -12.52
N THR A 235 0.10 21.14 -11.81
CA THR A 235 -1.19 20.51 -11.51
C THR A 235 -1.27 20.23 -10.02
N SER A 236 -2.46 20.37 -9.46
CA SER A 236 -2.75 20.17 -8.05
C SER A 236 -4.01 19.34 -7.90
N TYR A 237 -3.99 18.40 -6.97
CA TYR A 237 -5.12 17.51 -6.68
C TYR A 237 -5.61 17.73 -5.24
N THR A 238 -6.93 17.68 -5.07
CA THR A 238 -7.63 17.71 -3.78
C THR A 238 -8.49 16.46 -3.70
N TYR A 239 -8.46 15.76 -2.57
CA TYR A 239 -9.19 14.51 -2.39
C TYR A 239 -10.22 14.61 -1.28
N GLU A 240 -11.37 13.99 -1.49
CA GLU A 240 -12.23 13.55 -0.39
C GLU A 240 -11.60 12.35 0.32
N ALA A 241 -12.09 12.03 1.52
CA ALA A 241 -11.55 10.94 2.34
C ALA A 241 -11.45 9.61 1.59
N PHE A 242 -12.41 9.30 0.73
CA PHE A 242 -12.49 8.10 -0.10
C PHE A 242 -11.97 8.28 -1.54
N GLY A 243 -11.26 9.38 -1.82
CA GLY A 243 -10.50 9.53 -3.06
C GLY A 243 -11.24 10.11 -4.26
N VAL A 244 -12.47 10.61 -4.09
CA VAL A 244 -13.08 11.50 -5.10
C VAL A 244 -12.18 12.72 -5.20
N SER A 245 -11.72 13.04 -6.41
CA SER A 245 -10.68 14.04 -6.62
C SER A 245 -11.17 15.23 -7.43
N THR A 246 -10.72 16.41 -7.07
CA THR A 246 -10.79 17.61 -7.91
C THR A 246 -9.39 18.05 -8.30
N THR A 247 -9.24 18.53 -9.53
CA THR A 247 -7.95 18.90 -10.13
C THR A 247 -7.96 20.37 -10.52
N THR A 248 -6.88 21.08 -10.23
CA THR A 248 -6.68 22.49 -10.61
C THR A 248 -5.32 22.70 -11.26
N GLY A 249 -5.21 23.71 -12.12
CA GLY A 249 -3.97 24.04 -12.85
C GLY A 249 -3.96 23.49 -14.28
N ALA A 250 -2.77 23.24 -14.81
CA ALA A 250 -2.59 22.71 -16.15
C ALA A 250 -3.15 21.29 -16.27
N LEU A 251 -3.73 20.98 -17.44
CA LEU A 251 -4.14 19.63 -17.79
C LEU A 251 -2.92 18.72 -17.81
N SER A 252 -3.04 17.54 -17.19
CA SER A 252 -2.00 16.52 -17.18
C SER A 252 -2.59 15.17 -17.55
N ALA A 253 -1.83 14.39 -18.31
CA ALA A 253 -2.15 13.00 -18.61
C ALA A 253 -1.75 12.03 -17.49
N ASN A 254 -1.32 12.52 -16.33
CA ASN A 254 -0.97 11.70 -15.18
C ASN A 254 -2.20 10.90 -14.66
N PRO A 255 -2.16 9.56 -14.68
CA PRO A 255 -3.24 8.76 -14.12
C PRO A 255 -3.05 8.48 -12.62
N TYR A 256 -1.86 8.65 -12.07
CA TYR A 256 -1.52 8.24 -10.71
C TYR A 256 -2.01 9.27 -9.69
N GLY A 257 -3.11 8.95 -9.02
CA GLY A 257 -3.82 9.86 -8.13
C GLY A 257 -3.92 9.34 -6.70
N TYR A 258 -5.14 9.06 -6.25
CA TYR A 258 -5.45 8.63 -4.89
C TYR A 258 -4.68 7.36 -4.50
N THR A 259 -3.95 7.44 -3.38
CA THR A 259 -3.01 6.41 -2.87
C THR A 259 -2.06 5.85 -3.93
N GLY A 260 -1.67 6.67 -4.91
CA GLY A 260 -0.74 6.31 -5.98
C GLY A 260 -1.35 5.43 -7.08
N ARG A 261 -2.64 5.12 -7.02
CA ARG A 261 -3.31 4.21 -7.97
C ARG A 261 -3.77 4.92 -9.25
N GLU A 262 -3.89 4.14 -10.32
CA GLU A 262 -4.21 4.67 -11.64
C GLU A 262 -5.71 4.95 -11.79
N SER A 263 -6.08 6.20 -12.05
CA SER A 263 -7.40 6.59 -12.54
C SER A 263 -7.53 6.23 -14.01
N ASP A 264 -8.65 5.63 -14.38
CA ASP A 264 -8.95 5.28 -15.76
C ASP A 264 -9.63 6.37 -16.57
N GLY A 265 -9.99 7.49 -15.93
CA GLY A 265 -10.82 8.52 -16.54
C GLY A 265 -12.29 8.10 -16.71
N THR A 266 -12.65 6.89 -16.28
CA THR A 266 -14.02 6.34 -16.29
C THR A 266 -14.73 6.51 -14.95
N GLY A 267 -14.08 7.14 -13.97
CA GLY A 267 -14.53 7.21 -12.57
C GLY A 267 -14.05 6.04 -11.70
N LEU A 268 -13.33 5.07 -12.26
CA LEU A 268 -12.70 3.99 -11.52
C LEU A 268 -11.20 4.19 -11.35
N TYR A 269 -10.68 3.71 -10.23
CA TYR A 269 -9.26 3.46 -10.03
C TYR A 269 -8.97 1.96 -10.19
N TYR A 270 -7.92 1.62 -10.92
CA TYR A 270 -7.42 0.26 -11.00
C TYR A 270 -6.57 -0.03 -9.77
N TYR A 271 -6.99 -1.00 -8.95
CA TYR A 271 -6.30 -1.45 -7.74
C TYR A 271 -5.78 -2.87 -7.94
N ARG A 272 -5.21 -3.15 -9.12
CA ARG A 272 -4.60 -4.44 -9.49
C ARG A 272 -5.60 -5.60 -9.47
N ALA A 273 -5.88 -6.19 -8.31
CA ALA A 273 -6.83 -7.29 -8.18
C ALA A 273 -8.29 -6.84 -8.31
N ARG A 274 -8.60 -5.59 -7.96
CA ARG A 274 -9.95 -5.03 -7.99
C ARG A 274 -9.99 -3.65 -8.64
N TYR A 275 -11.19 -3.19 -8.95
CA TYR A 275 -11.46 -1.80 -9.32
C TYR A 275 -12.16 -1.10 -8.16
N TYR A 276 -11.68 0.09 -7.82
CA TYR A 276 -12.19 0.93 -6.75
C TYR A 276 -12.99 2.08 -7.35
N GLN A 277 -14.21 2.31 -6.83
CA GLN A 277 -15.05 3.43 -7.25
C GLN A 277 -15.17 4.44 -6.10
N PRO A 278 -14.40 5.53 -6.11
CA PRO A 278 -14.36 6.49 -5.01
C PRO A 278 -15.71 7.12 -4.71
N GLY A 279 -16.54 7.35 -5.74
CA GLY A 279 -17.89 7.87 -5.59
C GLY A 279 -18.85 6.92 -4.85
N LEU A 280 -18.60 5.60 -4.91
CA LEU A 280 -19.33 4.60 -4.13
C LEU A 280 -18.61 4.22 -2.83
N GLN A 281 -17.41 4.77 -2.61
CA GLN A 281 -16.56 4.56 -1.44
C GLN A 281 -16.19 3.08 -1.21
N ARG A 282 -16.14 2.28 -2.28
CA ARG A 282 -15.95 0.83 -2.20
C ARG A 282 -15.39 0.20 -3.47
N PHE A 283 -14.93 -1.05 -3.38
CA PHE A 283 -14.62 -1.86 -4.54
C PHE A 283 -15.89 -2.30 -5.28
N ILE A 284 -15.80 -2.50 -6.60
CA ILE A 284 -16.96 -2.87 -7.43
C ILE A 284 -17.08 -4.39 -7.66
N SER A 285 -16.26 -5.18 -6.99
CA SER A 285 -16.32 -6.65 -6.96
C SER A 285 -15.96 -7.13 -5.56
N GLU A 286 -16.42 -8.31 -5.17
CA GLU A 286 -15.96 -8.97 -3.95
C GLU A 286 -14.44 -9.17 -3.97
N ASP A 287 -13.85 -9.23 -2.77
CA ASP A 287 -12.45 -9.57 -2.58
C ASP A 287 -12.14 -10.98 -3.14
N PRO A 288 -11.22 -11.12 -4.12
CA PRO A 288 -10.85 -12.43 -4.66
C PRO A 288 -10.25 -13.40 -3.63
N ILE A 289 -9.75 -12.92 -2.49
CA ILE A 289 -9.28 -13.77 -1.39
C ILE A 289 -10.33 -13.94 -0.28
N GLY A 290 -11.56 -13.47 -0.52
CA GLY A 290 -12.68 -13.54 0.42
C GLY A 290 -12.35 -12.89 1.76
N PHE A 291 -12.76 -13.54 2.85
CA PHE A 291 -12.46 -13.08 4.21
C PHE A 291 -10.96 -13.10 4.56
N GLY A 292 -10.11 -13.67 3.71
CA GLY A 292 -8.66 -13.55 3.82
C GLY A 292 -8.16 -12.11 3.73
N GLY A 293 -8.96 -11.19 3.18
CA GLY A 293 -8.70 -9.73 3.16
C GLY A 293 -8.77 -9.07 4.54
N GLY A 294 -9.28 -9.78 5.55
CA GLY A 294 -9.40 -9.28 6.93
C GLY A 294 -10.53 -8.26 7.12
N ASP A 295 -11.56 -8.31 6.26
CA ASP A 295 -12.82 -7.57 6.37
C ASP A 295 -13.99 -8.54 6.10
N TRP A 296 -15.08 -8.37 6.85
CA TRP A 296 -16.31 -9.15 6.71
C TRP A 296 -17.18 -8.62 5.58
N ASN A 297 -16.94 -7.38 5.15
CA ASN A 297 -17.54 -6.80 3.98
C ASN A 297 -16.55 -6.88 2.81
N LEU A 298 -16.77 -7.83 1.90
CA LEU A 298 -15.87 -8.12 0.78
C LEU A 298 -15.71 -6.96 -0.23
N TYR A 299 -16.51 -5.89 -0.09
CA TYR A 299 -16.44 -4.68 -0.92
C TYR A 299 -15.78 -3.50 -0.23
N ALA A 300 -15.65 -3.53 1.11
CA ALA A 300 -15.20 -2.38 1.87
C ALA A 300 -13.78 -1.98 1.47
N TYR A 301 -13.55 -0.67 1.34
CA TYR A 301 -12.23 -0.14 1.14
C TYR A 301 -11.60 0.11 2.51
N VAL A 302 -10.50 -0.61 2.78
CA VAL A 302 -9.63 -0.43 3.94
C VAL A 302 -10.35 -0.27 5.28
N ARG A 303 -11.36 -1.13 5.54
CA ARG A 303 -12.15 -1.13 6.78
C ARG A 303 -12.85 0.20 7.07
N ASN A 304 -13.16 0.97 6.04
CA ASN A 304 -13.69 2.33 6.13
C ASN A 304 -12.79 3.30 6.92
N SER A 305 -11.47 3.07 6.95
CA SER A 305 -10.47 4.01 7.50
C SER A 305 -9.52 4.55 6.40
N PRO A 306 -10.06 5.21 5.36
CA PRO A 306 -9.30 5.60 4.17
C PRO A 306 -8.36 6.78 4.39
N THR A 307 -8.41 7.42 5.57
CA THR A 307 -7.47 8.49 5.97
C THR A 307 -6.20 7.96 6.63
N THR A 308 -6.19 6.67 6.98
CA THR A 308 -5.10 6.01 7.73
C THR A 308 -4.54 4.80 6.98
N LEU A 309 -5.39 4.05 6.28
CA LEU A 309 -5.04 2.78 5.64
C LEU A 309 -5.02 2.89 4.12
N ILE A 310 -4.24 2.02 3.49
CA ILE A 310 -4.16 1.87 2.02
C ILE A 310 -4.28 0.39 1.63
N ASP A 311 -4.69 0.10 0.40
CA ASP A 311 -4.65 -1.25 -0.18
C ASP A 311 -3.92 -1.21 -1.53
N PRO A 312 -2.58 -1.30 -1.57
CA PRO A 312 -1.83 -1.27 -2.82
C PRO A 312 -2.17 -2.43 -3.75
N THR A 313 -2.68 -3.54 -3.23
CA THR A 313 -2.89 -4.77 -4.01
C THR A 313 -4.32 -4.95 -4.51
N GLY A 314 -5.26 -4.20 -3.94
CA GLY A 314 -6.69 -4.47 -4.03
C GLY A 314 -7.08 -5.78 -3.38
N LEU A 315 -6.39 -6.24 -2.34
CA LEU A 315 -6.66 -7.51 -1.62
C LEU A 315 -6.56 -7.37 -0.10
N LEU A 316 -5.72 -6.47 0.40
CA LEU A 316 -5.38 -6.39 1.82
C LEU A 316 -5.21 -4.94 2.24
N ALA A 317 -5.91 -4.56 3.32
CA ALA A 317 -5.70 -3.27 3.94
C ALA A 317 -4.39 -3.29 4.73
N PHE A 318 -3.46 -2.40 4.37
CA PHE A 318 -2.16 -2.24 5.03
C PHE A 318 -2.12 -0.95 5.82
N PHE A 319 -1.53 -1.03 7.02
CA PHE A 319 -0.84 0.11 7.61
C PHE A 319 0.49 0.29 6.87
N TRP A 320 0.90 1.53 6.65
CA TRP A 320 2.09 1.87 5.85
C TRP A 320 3.38 1.13 6.31
N HIS A 321 3.49 0.78 7.60
CA HIS A 321 4.63 0.04 8.17
C HIS A 321 4.68 -1.46 7.79
N GLY A 322 3.54 -2.17 7.80
CA GLY A 322 3.49 -3.60 7.46
C GLY A 322 3.82 -3.88 5.99
N GLY A 323 3.44 -2.95 5.11
CA GLY A 323 3.77 -3.01 3.68
C GLY A 323 5.27 -2.90 3.42
N ILE A 324 5.99 -2.04 4.16
CA ILE A 324 7.45 -1.92 4.06
C ILE A 324 8.12 -3.22 4.53
N SER A 325 7.67 -3.81 5.65
CA SER A 325 8.23 -5.06 6.17
C SER A 325 8.00 -6.24 5.22
N ALA A 326 6.78 -6.39 4.68
CA ALA A 326 6.49 -7.42 3.70
C ALA A 326 7.33 -7.25 2.44
N LEU A 327 7.48 -6.01 1.97
CA LEU A 327 8.25 -5.72 0.77
C LEU A 327 9.75 -5.92 0.97
N ALA A 328 10.29 -5.56 2.13
CA ALA A 328 11.67 -5.86 2.51
C ALA A 328 11.91 -7.38 2.53
N ALA A 329 11.01 -8.15 3.14
CA ALA A 329 11.10 -9.61 3.15
C ALA A 329 11.08 -10.22 1.75
N TYR A 330 10.22 -9.71 0.86
CA TYR A 330 10.17 -10.14 -0.53
C TYR A 330 11.45 -9.81 -1.29
N ASN A 331 11.98 -8.60 -1.09
CA ASN A 331 13.23 -8.16 -1.71
C ASN A 331 14.46 -8.90 -1.16
N CYS A 332 14.38 -9.46 0.05
CA CYS A 332 15.36 -10.40 0.61
C CYS A 332 15.18 -11.85 0.09
N GLY A 333 14.35 -12.07 -0.93
CA GLY A 333 14.20 -13.37 -1.59
C GLY A 333 13.18 -14.31 -0.95
N ARG A 334 12.35 -13.82 -0.01
CA ARG A 334 11.25 -14.63 0.53
C ARG A 334 10.12 -14.79 -0.47
N SER A 335 9.38 -15.89 -0.38
CA SER A 335 8.19 -16.07 -1.20
C SER A 335 7.16 -14.99 -0.87
N LEU A 336 6.29 -14.64 -1.82
CA LEU A 336 5.23 -13.66 -1.59
C LEU A 336 4.36 -14.02 -0.37
N GLY A 337 4.12 -15.32 -0.14
CA GLY A 337 3.40 -15.80 1.04
C GLY A 337 4.14 -15.52 2.34
N ASP A 338 5.44 -15.84 2.41
CA ASP A 338 6.26 -15.63 3.61
C ASP A 338 6.52 -14.14 3.88
N SER A 339 6.53 -13.35 2.81
CA SER A 339 6.68 -11.90 2.85
C SER A 339 5.43 -11.23 3.40
N LEU A 340 4.25 -11.65 2.93
CA LEU A 340 2.97 -11.21 3.46
C LEU A 340 2.78 -11.65 4.91
N ILE A 341 3.16 -12.89 5.27
CA ILE A 341 3.14 -13.37 6.65
C ILE A 341 4.10 -12.54 7.53
N PHE A 342 5.29 -12.20 7.04
CA PHE A 342 6.23 -11.35 7.75
C PHE A 342 5.67 -9.94 7.99
N GLY A 343 5.07 -9.32 6.98
CA GLY A 343 4.39 -8.02 7.13
C GLY A 343 3.16 -8.09 8.04
N LEU A 344 2.37 -9.17 7.97
CA LEU A 344 1.25 -9.38 8.90
C LEU A 344 1.75 -9.56 10.33
N ASN A 345 2.87 -10.26 10.54
CA ASN A 345 3.46 -10.45 11.87
C ASN A 345 4.02 -9.15 12.43
N THR A 346 4.65 -8.29 11.62
CA THR A 346 5.07 -6.96 12.07
C THR A 346 3.86 -6.07 12.38
N MET A 347 2.77 -6.19 11.61
CA MET A 347 1.49 -5.54 11.93
C MET A 347 0.85 -6.07 13.22
N LEU A 348 0.91 -7.36 13.50
CA LEU A 348 0.39 -7.96 14.74
C LEU A 348 1.13 -7.45 16.00
N VAL A 349 2.42 -7.15 15.87
CA VAL A 349 3.24 -6.53 16.93
C VAL A 349 2.87 -5.06 17.13
N ASP A 350 2.56 -4.32 16.06
CA ASP A 350 2.10 -2.92 16.12
C ASP A 350 0.69 -2.77 16.73
N VAL A 351 -0.22 -3.70 16.44
CA VAL A 351 -1.61 -3.66 16.91
C VAL A 351 -1.76 -4.23 18.33
N GLY A 352 -0.78 -5.02 18.81
CA GLY A 352 -0.88 -5.79 20.05
C GLY A 352 -0.25 -5.20 21.32
N THR A 353 0.74 -4.30 21.23
CA THR A 353 1.65 -4.06 22.36
C THR A 353 2.19 -2.62 22.47
N GLN A 354 1.34 -1.61 22.32
CA GLN A 354 1.73 -0.25 22.76
C GLN A 354 1.51 -0.10 24.28
N GLY A 355 2.55 -0.51 25.04
CA GLY A 355 2.82 -0.29 26.47
C GLY A 355 3.05 -1.60 27.25
N THR A 356 4.15 -1.89 27.94
CA THR A 356 5.19 -1.04 28.58
C THR A 356 6.56 -1.77 28.75
N THR A 357 7.11 -2.34 27.67
CA THR A 357 8.54 -2.68 27.54
C THR A 357 8.98 -2.38 26.11
N ALA A 358 9.50 -1.19 25.85
CA ALA A 358 9.93 -0.73 24.52
C ALA A 358 11.09 -1.51 23.86
N ALA A 359 11.57 -2.65 24.39
CA ALA A 359 12.97 -3.01 24.25
C ALA A 359 13.32 -4.27 23.44
N ASP A 360 12.46 -5.31 23.38
CA ASP A 360 12.96 -6.63 22.95
C ASP A 360 12.79 -7.01 21.47
N ALA A 361 12.09 -6.25 20.61
CA ALA A 361 11.91 -6.63 19.19
C ALA A 361 12.55 -5.65 18.19
N ASN A 362 12.96 -4.48 18.67
CA ASN A 362 14.08 -3.76 18.09
C ASN A 362 15.41 -4.55 18.19
N ILE A 363 15.44 -5.70 18.90
CA ILE A 363 16.61 -6.61 18.98
C ILE A 363 17.06 -7.15 17.60
N HIS A 364 16.25 -6.96 16.54
CA HIS A 364 16.64 -7.25 15.16
C HIS A 364 16.61 -6.03 14.23
N ALA A 365 16.64 -4.81 14.74
CA ALA A 365 17.39 -3.80 14.01
C ALA A 365 18.81 -4.35 13.91
N MET A 366 19.30 -4.58 12.69
CA MET A 366 20.69 -4.27 12.39
C MET A 366 21.70 -5.03 13.28
N LEU A 367 21.87 -6.35 13.10
CA LEU A 367 22.92 -7.18 13.74
C LEU A 367 24.34 -6.65 13.43
N GLY A 368 24.70 -5.55 14.05
CA GLY A 368 26.05 -5.10 14.34
C GLY A 368 26.19 -5.10 15.86
N THR A 369 26.46 -6.26 16.44
CA THR A 369 26.90 -6.32 17.84
C THR A 369 28.41 -6.33 17.89
N THR A 370 28.98 -5.54 18.78
CA THR A 370 30.32 -5.73 19.30
C THR A 370 30.31 -6.74 20.46
N ASP A 371 31.44 -7.40 20.74
CA ASP A 371 31.58 -8.28 21.91
C ASP A 371 31.72 -7.51 23.23
N GLU A 372 31.89 -8.22 24.35
CA GLU A 372 32.06 -7.66 25.71
C GLU A 372 33.27 -6.71 25.85
N ASN A 373 34.14 -6.66 24.83
CA ASN A 373 35.30 -5.76 24.75
C ASN A 373 35.14 -4.65 23.69
N GLY A 374 33.97 -4.57 23.03
CA GLY A 374 33.68 -3.51 22.06
C GLY A 374 34.17 -3.79 20.63
N ALA A 375 34.50 -5.03 20.25
CA ALA A 375 34.91 -5.37 18.88
C ALA A 375 33.75 -5.97 18.03
N PRO A 376 33.51 -5.54 16.78
CA PRO A 376 32.36 -5.97 15.99
C PRO A 376 32.43 -7.47 15.63
N LEU A 377 31.37 -8.22 15.99
CA LEU A 377 31.23 -9.65 15.71
C LEU A 377 30.78 -9.84 14.26
N ARG A 378 31.67 -10.34 13.41
CA ARG A 378 31.31 -10.80 12.05
C ARG A 378 30.42 -12.04 12.16
N GLN A 379 29.17 -11.97 11.73
CA GLN A 379 28.30 -13.14 11.64
C GLN A 379 28.31 -13.70 10.21
N THR A 380 28.44 -15.02 10.09
CA THR A 380 28.27 -15.72 8.82
C THR A 380 26.85 -16.29 8.70
N PRO A 381 26.33 -16.52 7.49
CA PRO A 381 24.98 -17.07 7.27
C PRO A 381 24.71 -18.42 7.97
N ALA A 382 25.76 -19.17 8.34
CA ALA A 382 25.62 -20.44 9.04
C ALA A 382 25.16 -20.30 10.49
N ASP A 383 25.50 -19.18 11.16
CA ASP A 383 25.26 -18.98 12.60
C ASP A 383 23.80 -18.61 12.92
N ALA A 384 23.07 -18.05 11.94
CA ALA A 384 21.66 -17.71 12.06
C ALA A 384 20.73 -18.94 11.93
N ALA A 385 21.14 -19.94 11.13
CA ALA A 385 20.35 -21.14 10.90
C ALA A 385 20.28 -22.05 12.13
N THR A 386 21.37 -22.14 12.90
CA THR A 386 21.45 -23.02 14.09
C THR A 386 20.58 -22.53 15.25
N ARG A 387 20.30 -21.22 15.34
CA ARG A 387 19.47 -20.66 16.43
C ARG A 387 17.97 -20.82 16.21
N ILE A 388 17.52 -20.85 14.96
CA ILE A 388 16.09 -21.07 14.63
C ILE A 388 15.71 -22.54 14.83
N GLU A 389 16.61 -23.48 14.55
CA GLU A 389 16.39 -24.90 14.85
C GLU A 389 16.30 -25.19 16.36
N LEU A 390 16.96 -24.39 17.20
CA LEU A 390 16.90 -24.53 18.67
C LEU A 390 15.54 -24.08 19.25
N ILE A 391 14.93 -23.06 18.64
CA ILE A 391 13.62 -22.52 19.03
C ILE A 391 12.48 -23.44 18.58
N ILE A 392 12.66 -24.15 17.46
CA ILE A 392 11.66 -25.11 16.95
C ILE A 392 11.74 -26.46 17.70
N SER A 393 12.89 -26.80 18.30
CA SER A 393 13.14 -28.12 18.89
C SER A 393 12.91 -28.24 20.40
N THR A 394 12.72 -27.14 21.14
CA THR A 394 12.46 -27.18 22.59
C THR A 394 11.00 -26.84 22.89
N GLY A 395 10.23 -27.88 23.23
CA GLY A 395 8.82 -27.79 23.60
C GLY A 395 8.56 -27.14 24.98
N PRO A 396 7.48 -27.54 25.69
CA PRO A 396 6.72 -26.73 26.65
C PRO A 396 7.43 -26.21 27.93
N ASP A 397 8.74 -26.38 28.07
CA ASP A 397 9.49 -25.98 29.27
C ASP A 397 9.82 -24.47 29.32
N TYR A 398 9.58 -23.71 28.25
CA TYR A 398 9.73 -22.25 28.27
C TYR A 398 8.64 -21.55 29.13
N LEU A 399 7.53 -22.24 29.42
CA LEU A 399 6.42 -21.69 30.22
C LEU A 399 6.73 -21.64 31.73
N ALA A 400 7.70 -22.43 32.20
CA ALA A 400 8.06 -22.50 33.63
C ALA A 400 9.00 -21.36 34.07
N ALA A 401 9.73 -20.74 33.15
CA ALA A 401 10.55 -19.56 33.44
C ALA A 401 9.73 -18.27 33.54
N HIS A 402 8.63 -18.18 32.79
CA HIS A 402 7.73 -17.01 32.81
C HIS A 402 6.93 -16.87 34.11
N THR A 403 6.59 -17.98 34.78
CA THR A 403 5.77 -17.95 36.00
C THR A 403 6.51 -17.50 37.27
N ALA A 404 7.84 -17.42 37.24
CA ALA A 404 8.62 -16.88 38.35
C ALA A 404 8.75 -15.34 38.30
N GLN A 405 8.65 -14.75 37.11
CA GLN A 405 8.83 -13.31 36.89
C GLN A 405 7.51 -12.53 37.09
N ASP A 406 6.37 -13.15 36.78
CA ASP A 406 5.04 -12.54 36.90
C ASP A 406 4.54 -12.36 38.35
N LYS A 407 5.19 -13.00 39.34
CA LYS A 407 4.81 -12.83 40.76
C LYS A 407 5.27 -11.49 41.37
N ALA A 408 6.15 -10.75 40.71
CA ALA A 408 6.70 -9.49 41.24
C ALA A 408 5.96 -8.22 40.78
N ALA A 409 5.06 -8.31 39.79
CA ALA A 409 4.38 -7.14 39.22
C ALA A 409 2.95 -6.92 39.74
N ALA A 410 2.64 -7.47 40.92
CA ALA A 410 1.36 -7.25 41.59
C ALA A 410 1.34 -5.88 42.27
N GLN A 411 0.86 -4.84 41.59
CA GLN A 411 0.13 -3.70 42.18
C GLN A 411 -0.30 -2.69 41.09
N HIS A 412 -1.53 -2.84 40.58
CA HIS A 412 -2.51 -1.76 40.55
C HIS A 412 -3.90 -2.35 40.21
N TYR A 413 -4.78 -2.25 41.20
CA TYR A 413 -6.09 -2.89 41.30
C TYR A 413 -7.17 -1.79 41.22
N LEU A 414 -8.32 -2.12 40.62
CA LEU A 414 -9.68 -1.54 40.84
C LEU A 414 -9.95 -0.14 40.20
N GLN A 415 -11.06 0.22 39.54
CA GLN A 415 -12.46 -0.27 39.38
C GLN A 415 -13.17 0.70 38.33
N PRO A 416 -14.45 0.54 37.89
CA PRO A 416 -14.83 0.10 36.54
C PRO A 416 -15.73 1.09 35.74
N TRP A 417 -15.98 0.79 34.45
CA TRP A 417 -17.32 0.61 33.83
C TRP A 417 -17.18 0.47 32.29
N PHE A 418 -17.67 -0.66 31.77
CA PHE A 418 -17.95 -1.04 30.37
C PHE A 418 -17.00 -0.58 29.24
N GLY A 419 -16.17 -1.52 28.76
CA GLY A 419 -15.59 -1.43 27.42
C GLY A 419 -14.15 -1.94 27.32
N ARG A 420 -13.99 -3.19 26.85
CA ARG A 420 -12.90 -3.66 25.96
C ARG A 420 -13.06 -5.17 25.78
N GLN A 421 -13.40 -5.58 24.56
CA GLN A 421 -13.25 -6.97 24.15
C GLN A 421 -11.75 -7.28 24.06
N THR A 422 -11.32 -8.34 24.73
CA THR A 422 -9.95 -8.85 24.61
C THR A 422 -9.81 -9.58 23.26
N VAL A 423 -8.59 -9.61 22.72
CA VAL A 423 -8.26 -10.29 21.45
C VAL A 423 -8.79 -11.74 21.43
N GLY A 424 -8.77 -12.44 22.58
CA GLY A 424 -9.33 -13.79 22.69
C GLY A 424 -10.84 -13.90 22.42
N HIS A 425 -11.64 -12.86 22.72
CA HIS A 425 -13.06 -12.81 22.38
C HIS A 425 -13.28 -12.57 20.89
N ILE A 426 -12.48 -11.70 20.27
CA ILE A 426 -12.57 -11.42 18.83
C ILE A 426 -12.23 -12.67 18.01
N TRP A 427 -11.27 -13.49 18.45
CA TRP A 427 -10.86 -14.71 17.75
C TRP A 427 -11.84 -15.89 17.91
N HIS A 428 -12.49 -16.01 19.06
CA HIS A 428 -13.49 -17.07 19.29
C HIS A 428 -14.83 -16.77 18.64
N ASP A 429 -15.18 -15.49 18.49
CA ASP A 429 -16.39 -15.06 17.78
C ASP A 429 -16.19 -14.96 16.24
N ALA A 430 -14.94 -14.81 15.77
CA ALA A 430 -14.58 -14.70 14.34
C ALA A 430 -14.50 -16.03 13.58
N PHE A 431 -14.28 -17.17 14.26
CA PHE A 431 -14.21 -18.48 13.63
C PHE A 431 -14.89 -19.53 14.51
N PRO A 432 -16.14 -19.94 14.22
CA PRO A 432 -16.81 -20.99 14.99
C PRO A 432 -16.07 -22.34 14.95
N SER A 433 -15.15 -22.57 13.99
CA SER A 433 -14.28 -23.75 14.01
C SER A 433 -12.96 -23.61 13.22
N LEU A 434 -11.96 -24.42 13.62
CA LEU A 434 -10.68 -24.64 12.94
C LEU A 434 -10.80 -25.02 11.44
N ASP A 435 -11.97 -25.50 11.02
CA ASP A 435 -12.21 -25.99 9.67
C ASP A 435 -12.49 -24.85 8.68
N GLU A 436 -13.09 -23.76 9.14
CA GLU A 436 -13.29 -22.54 8.33
C GLU A 436 -11.97 -21.78 8.12
N LEU A 437 -11.12 -21.80 9.14
CA LEU A 437 -9.77 -21.24 9.08
C LEU A 437 -8.90 -21.98 8.07
N ARG A 438 -9.05 -23.32 7.97
CA ARG A 438 -8.42 -24.12 6.91
C ARG A 438 -8.96 -23.80 5.53
N LYS A 439 -10.27 -23.58 5.36
CA LYS A 439 -10.86 -23.23 4.05
C LYS A 439 -10.37 -21.86 3.55
N ALA A 440 -10.30 -20.86 4.41
CA ALA A 440 -9.74 -19.55 4.08
C ALA A 440 -8.26 -19.67 3.66
N TYR A 441 -7.45 -20.40 4.45
CA TYR A 441 -6.05 -20.68 4.13
C TYR A 441 -5.89 -21.43 2.79
N GLN A 442 -6.74 -22.41 2.50
CA GLN A 442 -6.71 -23.15 1.23
C GLN A 442 -7.11 -22.28 0.03
N GLY A 443 -8.15 -21.45 0.16
CA GLY A 443 -8.56 -20.51 -0.89
C GLY A 443 -7.46 -19.49 -1.22
N THR A 444 -6.82 -18.92 -0.20
CA THR A 444 -5.65 -18.05 -0.37
C THR A 444 -4.50 -18.82 -1.05
N ARG A 445 -4.24 -20.07 -0.65
CA ARG A 445 -3.18 -20.90 -1.23
C ARG A 445 -3.44 -21.26 -2.69
N GLU A 446 -4.68 -21.54 -3.09
CA GLU A 446 -5.06 -21.91 -4.47
C GLU A 446 -4.99 -20.72 -5.43
N VAL A 447 -5.48 -19.54 -5.02
CA VAL A 447 -5.36 -18.29 -5.78
C VAL A 447 -3.89 -17.89 -5.97
N LEU A 448 -3.06 -18.11 -4.95
CA LEU A 448 -1.61 -17.84 -5.00
C LEU A 448 -0.82 -18.93 -5.76
N ALA A 449 -1.25 -20.20 -5.71
CA ALA A 449 -0.62 -21.31 -6.41
C ALA A 449 -0.88 -21.29 -7.93
N GLY A 450 -2.07 -20.84 -8.35
CA GLY A 450 -2.38 -20.61 -9.77
C GLY A 450 -1.53 -19.52 -10.44
N ARG A 451 -0.71 -18.80 -9.67
CA ARG A 451 0.22 -17.75 -10.12
C ARG A 451 1.70 -18.16 -10.07
N LYS A 452 2.03 -19.41 -9.70
CA LYS A 452 3.43 -19.88 -9.70
C LYS A 452 3.92 -20.17 -11.12
N ARG A 453 4.95 -19.42 -11.55
CA ARG A 453 5.80 -19.80 -12.68
C ARG A 453 6.49 -21.12 -12.33
N SER A 454 6.39 -22.09 -13.23
CA SER A 454 7.37 -23.17 -13.35
C SER A 454 8.72 -22.53 -13.65
N CYS A 455 9.64 -22.57 -12.69
CA CYS A 455 11.06 -22.42 -12.96
C CYS A 455 11.64 -23.83 -13.04
N THR A 456 11.55 -24.46 -14.21
CA THR A 456 12.45 -25.56 -14.55
C THR A 456 13.83 -24.97 -14.78
N THR A 457 14.73 -25.20 -13.84
CA THR A 457 16.18 -25.02 -14.03
C THR A 457 16.68 -26.07 -15.00
N ALA A 458 17.31 -25.66 -16.10
CA ALA A 458 18.19 -26.49 -16.89
C ALA A 458 19.11 -25.64 -17.75
N PRO A 459 20.31 -26.15 -18.07
CA PRO A 459 21.39 -26.62 -17.19
C PRO A 459 22.40 -25.51 -16.89
#